data_AF-A0A5E4R338-F1
#
_entry.id   AF-A0A5E4R338-F1
#
_cell.length_a   1.000
_cell.length_b   1.000
_cell.length_c   1.000
_cell.angle_alpha   90.00
_cell.angle_beta   90.00
_cell.angle_gamma   90.00
#
_symmetry.space_group_name_H-M   'P 1'
#
loop_
_entity.id
_entity.type
_entity.pdbx_description
1 polymer ?
#
loop_
_entity_poly.entity_id
_entity_poly.type
_entity_poly.pdbx_seq_one_letter_code
_entity_poly.pdbx_strand_id
1 'polypeptide(L)'
;MRPASGADLLRYLQKVNFTGSSGDEFHFDANGDGPARYNILNFKQLRRDVYQWVKVGQYLDGELQLDIEEIQFKWDEKSDAGISM
;
A
#
# COMPACT_ATOMS: atom_id res chain seq x y z
N MET A 1 -31.40 -4.46 -27.11
CA MET A 1 -30.80 -3.54 -26.12
C MET A 1 -30.46 -2.24 -26.80
N ARG A 2 -30.70 -1.08 -26.16
CA ARG A 2 -30.11 0.19 -26.61
C ARG A 2 -28.68 0.25 -26.09
N PRO A 3 -27.67 0.54 -26.92
CA PRO A 3 -26.30 0.66 -26.44
C PRO A 3 -26.23 1.81 -25.44
N ALA A 4 -25.53 1.58 -24.33
CA ALA A 4 -25.20 2.67 -23.42
C ALA A 4 -24.32 3.68 -24.15
N SER A 5 -24.59 4.97 -23.97
CA SER A 5 -23.71 6.04 -24.44
C SER A 5 -22.34 5.89 -23.77
N GLY A 6 -21.25 5.91 -24.56
CA GLY A 6 -19.90 5.84 -24.01
C GLY A 6 -19.59 7.00 -23.04
N ALA A 7 -20.14 8.18 -23.31
CA ALA A 7 -20.01 9.33 -22.42
C ALA A 7 -20.73 9.12 -21.09
N ASP A 8 -21.92 8.51 -21.10
CA ASP A 8 -22.62 8.20 -19.86
C ASP A 8 -21.91 7.10 -19.08
N LEU A 9 -21.41 6.07 -19.76
CA LEU A 9 -20.61 5.01 -19.14
C LEU A 9 -19.37 5.59 -18.46
N LEU A 10 -18.62 6.46 -19.14
CA LEU A 10 -17.43 7.12 -18.57
C LEU A 10 -17.78 7.93 -17.33
N ARG A 11 -18.89 8.70 -17.36
CA ARG A 11 -19.37 9.47 -16.20
C ARG A 11 -19.71 8.61 -14.99
N TYR A 12 -20.23 7.40 -15.19
CA TYR A 12 -20.48 6.45 -14.10
C TYR A 12 -19.18 5.81 -13.62
N LEU A 13 -18.29 5.40 -14.53
CA LEU A 13 -17.01 4.80 -14.18
C LEU A 13 -16.13 5.74 -13.33
N GLN A 14 -16.05 7.02 -13.68
CA GLN A 14 -15.27 8.01 -12.91
C GLN A 14 -15.80 8.24 -11.48
N LYS A 15 -17.00 7.79 -11.15
CA LYS A 15 -17.66 8.00 -9.85
C LYS A 15 -17.84 6.72 -9.05
N VAL A 16 -17.25 5.61 -9.49
CA VAL A 16 -17.33 4.37 -8.73
C VAL A 16 -16.63 4.53 -7.39
N ASN A 17 -17.26 4.00 -6.36
CA ASN A 17 -16.66 3.78 -5.05
C ASN A 17 -17.19 2.44 -4.56
N PHE A 18 -16.32 1.44 -4.43
CA PHE A 18 -16.71 0.08 -4.06
C PHE A 18 -15.61 -0.63 -3.28
N THR A 19 -15.97 -1.66 -2.53
CA THR A 19 -15.04 -2.59 -1.90
C THR A 19 -14.78 -3.77 -2.83
N GLY A 20 -13.53 -3.99 -3.19
CA GLY A 20 -13.10 -5.13 -4.00
C GLY A 20 -13.19 -6.47 -3.25
N SER A 21 -12.98 -7.57 -3.97
CA SER A 21 -13.02 -8.92 -3.39
C SER A 21 -11.93 -9.19 -2.35
N SER A 22 -10.85 -8.41 -2.37
CA SER A 22 -9.79 -8.42 -1.35
C SER A 22 -10.15 -7.64 -0.08
N GLY A 23 -11.27 -6.91 -0.07
CA GLY A 23 -11.65 -5.98 1.01
C GLY A 23 -11.11 -4.56 0.83
N ASP A 24 -10.33 -4.30 -0.23
CA ASP A 24 -9.78 -2.98 -0.52
C ASP A 24 -10.85 -2.03 -1.08
N GLU A 25 -10.92 -0.80 -0.56
CA GLU A 25 -11.75 0.26 -1.15
C GLU A 25 -11.14 0.80 -2.46
N PHE A 26 -11.95 1.00 -3.49
CA PHE A 26 -11.49 1.51 -4.76
C PHE A 26 -12.35 2.69 -5.21
N HIS A 27 -11.68 3.77 -5.57
CA HIS A 27 -12.27 4.94 -6.22
C HIS A 27 -11.26 5.53 -7.21
N PHE A 28 -11.72 6.35 -8.14
CA PHE A 28 -10.82 7.13 -8.98
C PHE A 28 -10.60 8.51 -8.37
N ASP A 29 -9.38 9.03 -8.50
CA ASP A 29 -9.08 10.44 -8.23
C ASP A 29 -9.63 11.37 -9.32
N ALA A 30 -9.36 12.67 -9.21
CA ALA A 30 -9.81 13.66 -10.18
C ALA A 30 -9.21 13.48 -11.60
N ASN A 31 -8.06 12.80 -11.72
CA ASN A 31 -7.39 12.52 -12.98
C ASN A 31 -7.86 11.19 -13.60
N GLY A 32 -8.60 10.36 -12.85
CA GLY A 32 -9.02 9.04 -13.27
C GLY A 32 -8.04 7.93 -12.89
N ASP A 33 -7.12 8.20 -11.96
CA ASP A 33 -6.18 7.23 -11.43
C ASP A 33 -6.78 6.50 -10.21
N GLY A 34 -6.48 5.22 -10.07
CA GLY A 34 -6.86 4.45 -8.88
C GLY A 34 -5.98 4.79 -7.66
N PRO A 35 -6.35 4.34 -6.46
CA PRO A 35 -5.59 4.66 -5.25
C PRO A 35 -4.22 3.97 -5.28
N ALA A 36 -3.18 4.69 -4.86
CA ALA A 36 -1.83 4.13 -4.71
C ALA A 36 -1.76 3.22 -3.47
N ARG A 37 -1.33 1.96 -3.66
CA ARG A 37 -1.21 0.95 -2.59
C ARG A 37 0.10 0.18 -2.73
N TYR A 38 0.97 0.25 -1.74
CA TYR A 38 2.25 -0.46 -1.74
C TYR A 38 2.56 -1.09 -0.39
N ASN A 39 3.18 -2.27 -0.39
CA ASN A 39 3.83 -2.81 0.80
C ASN A 39 5.26 -2.26 0.90
N ILE A 40 5.66 -1.84 2.09
CA ILE A 40 7.05 -1.49 2.38
C ILE A 40 7.74 -2.73 2.92
N LEU A 41 8.80 -3.15 2.26
CA LEU A 41 9.57 -4.33 2.62
C LEU A 41 10.96 -3.93 3.12
N ASN A 42 11.43 -4.63 4.15
CA ASN A 42 12.79 -4.53 4.64
C ASN A 42 13.47 -5.89 4.49
N PHE A 43 14.68 -5.92 3.92
CA PHE A 43 15.50 -7.12 3.87
C PHE A 43 16.29 -7.26 5.17
N LYS A 44 15.92 -8.24 5.99
CA LYS A 44 16.48 -8.39 7.34
C LYS A 44 16.98 -9.79 7.61
N GLN A 45 17.97 -9.87 8.48
CA GLN A 45 18.44 -11.10 9.09
C GLN A 45 17.47 -11.48 10.22
N LEU A 46 16.83 -12.65 10.11
CA LEU A 46 15.91 -13.14 11.13
C LEU A 46 16.61 -13.97 12.21
N ARG A 47 17.73 -14.60 11.83
CA ARG A 47 18.64 -15.36 12.69
C ARG A 47 19.95 -15.53 11.94
N ARG A 48 20.99 -16.04 12.62
CA ARG A 48 22.30 -16.32 12.02
C ARG A 48 22.14 -17.00 10.64
N ASP A 49 22.73 -16.37 9.64
CA ASP A 49 22.76 -16.78 8.22
C ASP A 49 21.39 -16.94 7.51
N VAL A 50 20.30 -16.40 8.08
CA VAL A 50 18.96 -16.45 7.48
C VAL A 50 18.42 -15.05 7.24
N TYR A 51 18.11 -14.75 5.98
CA TYR A 51 17.65 -13.44 5.54
C TYR A 51 16.32 -13.55 4.79
N GLN A 52 15.42 -12.59 5.01
CA GLN A 52 14.12 -12.54 4.36
C GLN A 52 13.68 -11.09 4.11
N TRP A 53 12.88 -10.91 3.06
CA TRP A 53 12.09 -9.69 2.86
C TRP A 53 10.86 -9.77 3.75
N VAL A 54 10.76 -8.84 4.71
CA VAL A 54 9.65 -8.77 5.66
C VAL A 54 8.88 -7.47 5.42
N LYS A 55 7.54 -7.54 5.43
CA LYS A 55 6.71 -6.34 5.38
C LYS A 55 6.88 -5.57 6.70
N VAL A 56 7.26 -4.32 6.60
CA VAL A 56 7.47 -3.39 7.74
C VAL A 56 6.55 -2.18 7.66
N GLY A 57 5.59 -2.19 6.74
CA GLY A 57 4.67 -1.07 6.57
C GLY A 57 3.94 -1.11 5.24
N GLN A 58 3.21 -0.05 4.98
CA GLN A 58 2.45 0.13 3.76
C GLN A 58 2.27 1.61 3.45
N TYR A 59 2.11 1.91 2.17
CA TYR A 59 1.64 3.21 1.69
C TYR A 59 0.24 3.03 1.13
N LEU A 60 -0.72 3.77 1.67
CA LEU A 60 -2.12 3.71 1.28
C LEU A 60 -2.64 5.13 1.10
N ASP A 61 -3.04 5.46 -0.13
CA ASP A 61 -3.81 6.67 -0.43
C ASP A 61 -3.22 7.98 0.16
N GLY A 62 -1.91 8.18 -0.01
CA GLY A 62 -1.22 9.37 0.52
C GLY A 62 -0.60 9.18 1.90
N GLU A 63 -0.95 8.12 2.62
CA GLU A 63 -0.50 7.87 3.98
C GLU A 63 0.56 6.77 4.03
N LEU A 64 1.71 7.07 4.64
CA LEU A 64 2.77 6.11 4.92
C LEU A 64 2.64 5.62 6.36
N GLN A 65 2.45 4.32 6.52
CA GLN A 65 2.39 3.63 7.82
C GLN A 65 3.57 2.68 7.92
N LEU A 66 4.42 2.87 8.93
CA LEU A 66 5.61 2.05 9.18
C LEU A 66 5.57 1.46 10.59
N ASP A 67 5.91 0.17 10.68
CA ASP A 67 6.30 -0.46 11.92
C ASP A 67 7.80 -0.24 12.10
N ILE A 68 8.11 0.82 12.84
CA ILE A 68 9.46 1.30 13.04
C ILE A 68 10.31 0.31 13.86
N GLU A 69 9.68 -0.42 14.79
CA GLU A 69 10.35 -1.45 15.61
C GLU A 69 10.79 -2.64 14.76
N GLU A 70 10.07 -2.89 13.66
CA GLU A 70 10.44 -3.92 12.68
C GLU A 70 11.50 -3.45 11.67
N ILE A 71 11.98 -2.20 11.70
CA ILE A 71 13.05 -1.76 10.79
C ILE A 71 14.41 -2.04 11.43
N GLN A 72 15.01 -3.17 11.06
CA GLN A 72 16.37 -3.57 11.44
C GLN A 72 17.00 -4.43 10.36
N PHE A 73 18.33 -4.37 10.23
CA PHE A 73 19.06 -5.24 9.30
C PHE A 73 19.53 -6.53 9.97
N LYS A 74 20.22 -6.44 11.12
CA LYS A 74 20.71 -7.62 11.84
C LYS A 74 19.73 -8.10 12.90
N TRP A 75 19.82 -9.38 13.25
CA TRP A 75 18.97 -10.00 14.26
C TRP A 75 19.40 -9.68 15.70
N ASP A 76 20.66 -9.27 15.90
CA ASP A 76 21.31 -9.02 17.20
C ASP A 76 21.54 -7.52 17.48
N GLU A 77 21.11 -6.65 16.57
CA GLU A 77 21.10 -5.20 16.75
C GLU A 77 19.66 -4.76 16.99
N LYS A 78 19.42 -3.94 18.03
CA LYS A 78 18.10 -3.33 18.21
C LYS A 78 17.82 -2.37 17.04
N SER A 79 16.55 -2.25 16.65
CA SER A 79 16.08 -1.23 15.72
C SER A 79 16.53 0.15 16.22
N ASP A 80 17.50 0.76 15.54
CA ASP A 80 18.10 2.05 15.91
C ASP A 80 17.22 3.22 15.42
N ALA A 81 15.90 3.07 15.57
CA ALA A 81 14.94 4.04 15.12
C ALA A 81 14.77 5.18 16.14
N GLY A 82 15.89 5.78 16.52
CA GLY A 82 15.94 7.13 17.05
C GLY A 82 15.74 8.13 15.92
N ILE A 83 14.59 8.12 15.25
CA ILE A 83 14.15 9.30 14.49
C ILE A 83 13.46 10.19 15.49
N SER A 84 14.24 11.07 16.13
CA SER A 84 13.66 12.22 16.82
C SER A 84 12.87 13.01 15.79
N MET A 85 11.56 13.14 16.02
CA MET A 85 10.75 14.17 15.38
C MET A 85 11.22 15.55 15.85
#